data_AF-A0A950N7J5-F1
#
_entry.id   AF-A0A950N7J5-F1
#
_cell.length_a   1.000
_cell.length_b   1.000
_cell.length_c   1.000
_cell.angle_alpha   90.00
_cell.angle_beta   90.00
_cell.angle_gamma   90.00
#
_symmetry.space_group_name_H-M   'P 1'
#
loop_
_entity.id
_entity.type
_entity.pdbx_description
1 polymer ?
#
loop_
_entity_poly.entity_id
_entity_poly.type
_entity_poly.pdbx_seq_one_letter_code
_entity_poly.pdbx_strand_id
1 'polypeptide(L)'
;TVSDDEILEAQQYLARTEGLFVEPASAVPIAFLRQKRLKLDGLQTVVCVTTGHGLKDPDALSKAPVKMQQAKPTLDAIRKVLDG
;
A
#
# COMPACT_ATOMS: atom_id res chain seq x y z
N THR A 1 8.70 -12.33 -12.74
CA THR A 1 7.70 -12.72 -11.72
C THR A 1 7.94 -11.89 -10.48
N VAL A 2 6.89 -11.49 -9.77
CA VAL A 2 7.02 -10.71 -8.53
C VAL A 2 6.70 -11.60 -7.33
N SER A 3 7.36 -11.39 -6.18
CA SER A 3 7.08 -12.12 -4.94
C SER A 3 5.90 -11.51 -4.20
N ASP A 4 5.32 -12.27 -3.26
CA ASP A 4 4.22 -11.80 -2.41
C ASP A 4 4.61 -10.56 -1.60
N ASP A 5 5.85 -10.50 -1.09
CA ASP A 5 6.36 -9.33 -0.35
C ASP A 5 6.42 -8.09 -1.25
N GLU A 6 6.88 -8.23 -2.49
CA GLU A 6 6.93 -7.14 -3.47
C GLU A 6 5.51 -6.65 -3.85
N ILE A 7 4.55 -7.57 -3.91
CA ILE A 7 3.14 -7.24 -4.14
C ILE A 7 2.57 -6.43 -2.96
N LEU A 8 2.81 -6.88 -1.73
CA LEU A 8 2.34 -6.20 -0.51
C LEU A 8 3.00 -4.82 -0.36
N GLU A 9 4.29 -4.68 -0.68
CA GLU A 9 4.97 -3.38 -0.68
C GLU A 9 4.35 -2.44 -1.72
N ALA A 10 4.07 -2.92 -2.93
CA ALA A 10 3.42 -2.11 -3.96
C ALA A 10 1.99 -1.69 -3.60
N GLN A 11 1.23 -2.58 -2.97
CA GLN A 11 -0.10 -2.26 -2.44
C GLN A 11 -0.03 -1.17 -1.37
N GLN A 12 0.89 -1.31 -0.40
CA GLN A 12 1.11 -0.30 0.64
C GLN A 12 1.59 1.03 0.06
N TYR A 13 2.43 0.98 -0.98
CA TYR A 13 2.89 2.16 -1.69
C TYR A 13 1.72 2.93 -2.30
N LEU A 14 0.85 2.26 -3.07
CA LEU A 14 -0.35 2.88 -3.64
C LEU A 14 -1.26 3.51 -2.59
N ALA A 15 -1.48 2.82 -1.46
CA ALA A 15 -2.29 3.34 -0.37
C ALA A 15 -1.67 4.58 0.29
N ARG A 16 -0.34 4.61 0.46
CA ARG A 16 0.39 5.71 1.13
C ARG A 16 0.60 6.92 0.24
N THR A 17 0.83 6.76 -1.06
CA THR A 17 1.16 7.87 -1.96
C THR A 17 -0.04 8.40 -2.74
N GLU A 18 -0.94 7.52 -3.17
CA GLU A 18 -2.08 7.89 -4.03
C GLU A 18 -3.43 7.78 -3.31
N GLY A 19 -3.47 7.25 -2.08
CA GLY A 19 -4.72 6.96 -1.38
C GLY A 19 -5.52 5.81 -2.02
N LEU A 20 -4.88 4.99 -2.86
CA LEU A 20 -5.53 3.89 -3.58
C LEU A 20 -5.36 2.57 -2.83
N PHE A 21 -6.42 2.12 -2.17
CA PHE A 21 -6.43 0.84 -1.49
C PHE A 21 -7.01 -0.27 -2.37
N VAL A 22 -6.12 -1.05 -2.99
CA VAL A 22 -6.45 -2.13 -3.95
C VAL A 22 -6.25 -3.53 -3.35
N GLU A 23 -6.86 -4.56 -3.94
CA GLU A 23 -6.55 -5.95 -3.57
C GLU A 23 -5.08 -6.32 -3.95
N PRO A 24 -4.41 -7.26 -3.27
CA PRO A 24 -3.00 -7.60 -3.55
C PRO A 24 -2.74 -7.92 -5.04
N ALA A 25 -3.61 -8.73 -5.67
CA ALA A 25 -3.47 -9.07 -7.09
C ALA A 25 -3.47 -7.83 -8.02
N SER A 26 -4.21 -6.78 -7.66
CA SER A 26 -4.26 -5.51 -8.41
C SER A 26 -2.97 -4.68 -8.28
N ALA A 27 -2.12 -4.96 -7.31
CA ALA A 27 -0.84 -4.26 -7.12
C ALA A 27 0.32 -4.87 -7.95
N VAL A 28 0.13 -6.06 -8.55
CA VAL A 28 1.16 -6.78 -9.34
C VAL A 28 1.78 -5.93 -10.46
N PRO A 29 1.01 -5.19 -11.30
CA PRO A 29 1.60 -4.37 -12.35
C PRO A 29 2.53 -3.29 -11.78
N ILE A 30 2.15 -2.70 -10.65
CA ILE A 30 2.93 -1.66 -9.96
C ILE A 30 4.18 -2.26 -9.32
N ALA A 31 4.08 -3.42 -8.67
CA ALA A 31 5.23 -4.16 -8.14
C ALA A 31 6.27 -4.44 -9.23
N PHE A 32 5.81 -4.90 -10.40
CA PHE A 32 6.68 -5.18 -11.54
C PHE A 32 7.36 -3.92 -12.10
N LEU A 33 6.62 -2.82 -12.23
CA LEU A 33 7.18 -1.53 -12.69
C LEU A 33 8.21 -0.97 -11.71
N ARG A 34 7.97 -1.08 -10.41
CA ARG A 34 8.88 -0.60 -9.36
C ARG A 34 10.24 -1.31 -9.38
N GLN A 35 10.29 -2.55 -9.84
CA GLN A 35 11.55 -3.29 -10.00
C GLN A 35 12.39 -2.83 -11.20
N LYS A 36 11.90 -1.84 -11.97
CA LYS A 36 12.53 -1.35 -13.21
C LYS A 36 12.86 -2.48 -14.21
N ARG A 37 12.09 -3.58 -14.17
CA ARG A 37 12.27 -4.73 -15.06
C ARG A 37 11.76 -4.48 -16.48
N LEU A 38 10.93 -3.45 -16.66
CA LEU A 38 10.57 -2.91 -17.96
C LEU A 38 11.57 -1.82 -18.36
N LYS A 39 12.26 -2.02 -19.48
CA LYS A 39 12.87 -0.92 -20.23
C LYS A 39 11.74 -0.18 -20.94
N LEU A 40 11.29 0.92 -20.35
CA LEU A 40 10.34 1.82 -20.97
C LEU A 40 11.14 2.80 -21.83
N ASP A 41 11.40 2.44 -23.08
CA ASP A 41 12.09 3.32 -24.03
C ASP A 41 11.09 4.42 -24.50
N GLY A 42 11.40 5.68 -24.20
CA GLY A 42 10.61 6.86 -24.62
C GLY A 42 9.48 7.30 -23.67
N LEU A 43 8.64 8.24 -24.15
CA LEU A 43 7.42 8.69 -23.46
C LEU A 43 6.32 7.65 -23.64
N GLN A 44 6.17 6.74 -22.69
CA GLN A 44 5.15 5.70 -22.68
C GLN A 44 4.11 6.02 -21.59
N THR A 45 2.86 6.22 -21.99
CA THR A 45 1.74 6.22 -21.05
C THR A 45 1.44 4.78 -20.68
N VAL A 46 1.56 4.43 -19.40
CA VAL A 46 1.27 3.09 -18.88
C VAL A 46 -0.05 3.13 -18.12
N VAL A 47 -0.96 2.21 -18.46
CA VAL A 47 -2.23 2.02 -17.76
C VAL A 47 -2.15 0.73 -16.95
N CYS A 48 -2.24 0.84 -15.63
CA CYS A 48 -2.35 -0.31 -14.72
C CYS A 48 -3.81 -0.49 -14.31
N VAL A 49 -4.37 -1.67 -14.57
CA VAL A 49 -5.77 -1.97 -14.25
C VAL A 49 -5.87 -2.52 -12.84
N THR A 50 -6.67 -1.87 -12.00
CA THR A 50 -7.04 -2.34 -10.67
C THR A 50 -8.38 -3.05 -10.74
N THR A 51 -8.39 -4.37 -10.59
CA THR A 51 -9.59 -5.21 -10.75
C THR A 51 -10.45 -5.30 -9.49
N GLY A 52 -9.90 -4.95 -8.32
CA GLY A 52 -10.61 -5.06 -7.06
C GLY A 52 -10.12 -4.08 -5.99
N HIS A 53 -11.06 -3.67 -5.13
CA HIS A 53 -10.76 -2.82 -3.99
C HIS A 53 -10.19 -3.64 -2.82
N GLY A 54 -9.36 -3.00 -1.99
CA GLY A 54 -8.67 -3.68 -0.89
C GLY A 54 -9.60 -4.21 0.22
N LEU A 55 -10.82 -3.69 0.33
CA LEU A 55 -11.82 -4.18 1.31
C LEU A 55 -12.48 -5.53 0.93
N LYS A 56 -12.15 -6.11 -0.24
CA LYS A 56 -12.75 -7.37 -0.71
C LYS A 56 -12.31 -8.57 0.12
N ASP A 57 -11.13 -8.49 0.72
CA ASP A 57 -10.58 -9.48 1.65
C ASP A 57 -10.03 -8.76 2.89
N PRO A 58 -10.84 -8.61 3.96
CA PRO A 58 -10.41 -7.94 5.17
C PRO A 58 -9.34 -8.72 5.95
N ASP A 59 -9.17 -10.03 5.72
CA ASP A 59 -8.11 -10.79 6.40
C ASP A 59 -6.73 -10.43 5.85
N ALA A 60 -6.64 -10.01 4.58
CA ALA A 60 -5.42 -9.44 4.01
C ALA A 60 -4.94 -8.18 4.75
N LEU A 61 -5.86 -7.41 5.37
CA LEU A 61 -5.53 -6.22 6.17
C LEU A 61 -4.86 -6.58 7.50
N SER A 62 -5.12 -7.76 8.05
CA SER A 62 -4.57 -8.17 9.35
C SER A 62 -3.04 -8.26 9.36
N LYS A 63 -2.43 -8.38 8.17
CA LYS A 63 -0.97 -8.42 7.98
C LYS A 63 -0.34 -7.04 7.85
N ALA A 64 -1.14 -5.98 7.75
CA ALA A 64 -0.62 -4.63 7.67
C ALA A 64 0.05 -4.25 9.01
N PRO A 65 1.31 -3.79 9.01
CA PRO A 65 2.02 -3.43 10.25
C PRO A 65 1.56 -2.07 10.78
N VAL A 66 0.26 -1.91 11.05
CA VAL A 66 -0.28 -0.69 11.65
C VAL A 66 -0.28 -0.87 13.16
N LYS A 67 0.72 -0.28 13.82
CA LYS A 67 0.76 -0.23 15.27
C LYS A 67 -0.15 0.90 15.74
N MET A 68 -1.37 0.56 16.16
CA MET A 68 -2.24 1.52 16.83
C MET A 68 -1.63 1.92 18.17
N GLN A 69 -1.28 3.20 18.31
CA GLN A 69 -0.78 3.75 19.56
C GLN A 69 -1.96 4.01 20.51
N GLN A 70 -1.85 3.52 21.75
CA GLN A 70 -2.88 3.73 22.77
C GLN A 70 -2.58 4.99 23.58
N ALA A 71 -3.62 5.79 23.84
CA ALA A 71 -3.56 6.97 24.68
C ALA A 71 -4.71 6.95 25.71
N LYS A 72 -4.50 7.57 26.88
CA LYS A 72 -5.60 7.85 27.81
C LYS A 72 -6.60 8.83 27.15
N PRO A 73 -7.88 8.86 27.57
CA PRO A 73 -8.89 9.75 27.00
C PRO A 73 -8.73 11.20 27.48
N THR A 74 -7.53 11.77 27.33
CA THR A 74 -7.20 13.16 27.66
C THR A 74 -6.41 13.78 26.52
N LEU A 75 -6.62 15.08 26.28
CA LEU A 75 -5.93 15.81 25.21
C LEU A 75 -4.41 15.75 25.36
N ASP A 76 -3.90 15.83 26.60
CA ASP A 76 -2.47 15.76 26.87
C ASP A 76 -1.85 14.40 26.53
N ALA A 77 -2.57 13.31 26.80
CA ALA A 77 -2.10 11.97 26.45
C ALA A 77 -2.09 11.75 24.93
N ILE A 78 -3.08 12.31 24.21
CA ILE A 78 -3.13 12.26 22.75
C ILE A 78 -1.97 13.06 22.14
N ARG A 79 -1.74 14.30 22.61
CA ARG A 79 -0.61 15.13 22.15
C ARG A 79 0.73 14.43 22.33
N LYS A 80 0.97 13.84 23.51
CA LYS A 80 2.21 13.11 23.79
C LYS A 80 2.47 11.94 22.81
N VAL A 81 1.42 11.31 22.30
CA VAL A 81 1.50 10.20 21.34
C VAL A 81 1.70 10.69 19.90
N LEU A 82 1.23 11.90 19.57
CA LEU A 82 1.37 12.50 18.25
C LEU A 82 2.68 13.27 18.06
N ASP A 83 3.13 13.98 19.10
CA ASP A 83 4.29 14.88 19.07
C ASP A 83 5.59 14.18 19.54
N GLY A 84 5.49 12.93 20.00
CA GLY A 84 6.60 12.11 20.51
C GLY A 84 7.33 11.31 19.46
#